data_AF-A0A9E1RGW8-F1
#
_entry.id   AF-A0A9E1RGW8-F1
#
_cell.length_a   1.000
_cell.length_b   1.000
_cell.length_c   1.000
_cell.angle_alpha   90.00
_cell.angle_beta   90.00
_cell.angle_gamma   90.00
#
_symmetry.space_group_name_H-M   'P 1'
#
loop_
_entity.id
_entity.type
_entity.pdbx_description
1 polymer ?
#
loop_
_entity_poly.entity_id
_entity_poly.type
_entity_poly.pdbx_seq_one_letter_code
_entity_poly.pdbx_strand_id
1 'polypeptide(L)'
;FARTVTLKLRYSDFKTVTRSKTMDLPTAEDHTLFKTGVGLFRKLFTRRVRVRLVGIAFTSLTATPYRQEGLFDSKGGRCWDGLYQGIDRIRHKYGFRSILRATSHR
;
A
#
# COMPACT_ATOMS: atom_id res chain seq x y z
N PHE A 1 2.59 5.66 9.80
CA PHE A 1 3.51 5.13 8.79
C PHE A 1 3.73 3.64 9.02
N ALA A 2 3.73 2.84 7.96
CA ALA A 2 3.96 1.40 8.04
C ALA A 2 5.32 1.03 7.43
N ARG A 3 6.07 0.15 8.09
CA ARG A 3 7.36 -0.34 7.58
C ARG A 3 7.24 -1.69 6.89
N THR A 4 6.29 -2.52 7.30
CA THR A 4 6.17 -3.90 6.81
C THR A 4 4.81 -4.12 6.19
N VAL A 5 4.80 -4.62 4.95
CA VAL A 5 3.59 -5.01 4.23
C VAL A 5 3.53 -6.52 4.18
N THR A 6 2.41 -7.11 4.61
CA THR A 6 2.16 -8.56 4.57
C THR A 6 0.97 -8.83 3.68
N LEU A 7 1.13 -9.74 2.72
CA LEU A 7 0.08 -10.22 1.84
C LEU A 7 -0.25 -11.67 2.18
N LYS A 8 -1.52 -11.93 2.48
CA LYS A 8 -2.11 -13.26 2.68
C LYS A 8 -2.98 -13.61 1.49
N LEU A 9 -2.76 -14.78 0.92
CA LEU A 9 -3.52 -15.28 -0.23
C LEU A 9 -4.09 -16.65 0.12
N ARG A 10 -5.41 -16.79 0.05
CA ARG A 10 -6.10 -18.09 0.23
C ARG A 10 -6.69 -18.53 -1.10
N TYR A 11 -6.36 -19.75 -1.51
CA TYR A 11 -6.84 -20.37 -2.73
C TYR A 11 -8.18 -21.10 -2.53
N SER A 12 -8.78 -21.54 -3.64
CA SER A 12 -10.03 -22.31 -3.65
C SER A 12 -9.91 -23.75 -3.14
N ASP A 13 -8.70 -24.24 -2.94
CA ASP A 13 -8.43 -25.48 -2.22
C ASP A 13 -8.21 -25.23 -0.72
N PHE A 14 -8.54 -24.02 -0.24
CA PHE A 14 -8.31 -23.54 1.13
C PHE A 14 -6.84 -23.46 1.57
N LYS A 15 -5.88 -23.72 0.69
CA LYS A 15 -4.46 -23.51 0.97
C LYS A 15 -4.19 -22.01 1.12
N THR A 16 -3.52 -21.64 2.21
CA THR A 16 -3.14 -20.25 2.49
C THR A 16 -1.64 -20.10 2.34
N VAL A 17 -1.21 -19.05 1.65
CA VAL A 17 0.19 -18.65 1.53
C VAL A 17 0.32 -17.19 1.95
N THR A 18 1.41 -16.84 2.62
CA THR A 18 1.65 -15.49 3.14
C THR A 18 3.06 -15.06 2.82
N ARG A 19 3.23 -13.79 2.43
CA ARG A 19 4.55 -13.18 2.26
C ARG A 19 4.56 -11.77 2.81
N SER A 20 5.65 -11.38 3.42
CA SER A 20 5.88 -10.03 3.92
C SER A 20 7.10 -9.40 3.25
N LYS A 21 7.10 -8.07 3.19
CA LYS A 21 8.26 -7.26 2.84
C LYS A 21 8.38 -6.10 3.82
N THR A 22 9.52 -6.02 4.47
CA THR A 22 9.94 -4.85 5.25
C THR A 22 10.64 -3.87 4.31
N MET A 23 10.24 -2.61 4.36
CA MET A 23 10.87 -1.52 3.62
C MET A 23 11.95 -0.87 4.48
N ASP A 24 12.91 -0.21 3.83
CA ASP A 24 14.02 0.45 4.51
C ASP A 24 13.51 1.56 5.43
N LEU A 25 12.57 2.36 4.92
CA LEU A 25 11.91 3.45 5.63
C LEU A 25 10.40 3.19 5.80
N PRO A 26 9.80 3.56 6.95
CA PRO A 26 8.36 3.52 7.14
C PRO A 26 7.68 4.57 6.26
N THR A 27 6.60 4.20 5.57
CA THR A 27 5.88 5.11 4.65
C THR A 27 4.38 5.12 4.93
N ALA A 28 3.71 6.22 4.57
CA ALA A 28 2.25 6.35 4.52
C ALA A 28 1.77 6.67 3.09
N GLU A 29 2.67 6.61 2.11
CA GLU A 29 2.34 6.92 0.72
C GLU A 29 1.60 5.76 0.06
N ASP A 30 0.34 6.01 -0.33
CA ASP A 30 -0.53 4.99 -0.96
C ASP A 30 0.14 4.32 -2.17
N HIS A 31 0.86 5.08 -3.00
CA HIS A 31 1.48 4.54 -4.21
C HIS A 31 2.60 3.53 -3.88
N THR A 32 3.40 3.82 -2.85
CA THR A 32 4.50 2.97 -2.39
C THR A 32 3.96 1.68 -1.76
N LEU A 33 2.93 1.79 -0.91
CA LEU A 33 2.28 0.63 -0.29
C LEU A 33 1.58 -0.24 -1.32
N PHE A 34 0.86 0.36 -2.28
CA PHE A 34 0.18 -0.36 -3.35
C PHE A 34 1.16 -1.11 -4.25
N LYS A 35 2.24 -0.44 -4.70
CA LYS A 35 3.29 -1.07 -5.51
C LYS A 35 3.93 -2.25 -4.79
N THR A 36 4.16 -2.12 -3.48
CA THR A 36 4.72 -3.18 -2.64
C THR A 36 3.76 -4.37 -2.53
N GLY A 37 2.48 -4.12 -2.25
CA GLY A 37 1.45 -5.16 -2.18
C GLY A 37 1.28 -5.92 -3.50
N VAL A 38 1.22 -5.21 -4.64
CA VAL A 38 1.16 -5.83 -5.97
C VAL A 38 2.42 -6.65 -6.26
N GLY A 39 3.60 -6.15 -5.88
CA GLY A 39 4.86 -6.88 -6.01
C GLY A 39 4.88 -8.19 -5.21
N LEU A 40 4.36 -8.16 -3.98
CA LEU A 40 4.17 -9.37 -3.16
C LEU A 40 3.17 -10.33 -3.81
N PHE A 41 2.06 -9.81 -4.36
CA PHE A 41 1.04 -10.63 -5.02
C PHE A 41 1.61 -11.37 -6.23
N ARG A 42 2.35 -10.68 -7.09
CA ARG A 42 3.00 -11.29 -8.27
C ARG A 42 3.98 -12.41 -7.89
N LYS A 43 4.68 -12.28 -6.76
CA LYS A 43 5.60 -13.31 -6.25
C LYS A 43 4.86 -14.50 -5.60
N LEU A 44 3.69 -14.25 -5.02
CA LEU A 44 2.94 -15.24 -4.25
C LEU A 44 1.93 -16.04 -5.10
N PHE A 45 1.39 -15.39 -6.13
CA PHE A 45 0.44 -15.97 -7.06
C PHE A 45 1.16 -16.73 -8.18
N THR A 46 1.63 -17.95 -7.84
CA THR A 46 2.32 -18.85 -8.78
C THR A 46 1.45 -20.00 -9.27
N ARG A 47 0.30 -20.24 -8.61
CA ARG A 47 -0.59 -21.36 -8.90
C ARG A 47 -1.73 -20.91 -9.81
N ARG A 48 -2.04 -21.69 -10.84
CA ARG A 48 -3.24 -21.53 -11.69
C ARG A 48 -4.50 -22.02 -11.00
N VAL A 49 -4.73 -21.60 -9.77
CA VAL A 49 -5.89 -21.96 -8.94
C VAL A 49 -6.65 -20.69 -8.57
N ARG A 50 -7.99 -20.75 -8.51
CA ARG A 50 -8.82 -19.61 -8.14
C ARG A 50 -8.45 -19.09 -6.75
N VAL A 51 -8.40 -17.77 -6.61
CA VAL A 51 -8.20 -17.09 -5.34
C VAL A 51 -9.55 -16.88 -4.68
N ARG A 52 -9.65 -17.19 -3.38
CA ARG A 52 -10.84 -16.93 -2.56
C ARG A 52 -10.69 -15.70 -1.67
N LEU A 53 -9.46 -15.37 -1.28
CA LEU A 53 -9.19 -14.22 -0.41
C LEU A 53 -7.82 -13.63 -0.71
N VAL A 54 -7.79 -12.31 -0.78
CA VAL A 54 -6.57 -11.51 -0.74
C VAL A 54 -6.67 -10.60 0.48
N GLY A 55 -5.75 -10.78 1.44
CA GLY A 55 -5.65 -9.94 2.62
C GLY A 55 -4.34 -9.19 2.61
N ILE A 56 -4.38 -7.91 2.98
CA ILE A 56 -3.18 -7.10 3.21
C ILE A 56 -3.16 -6.66 4.68
N ALA A 57 -1.99 -6.72 5.31
CA ALA A 57 -1.78 -6.29 6.67
C ALA A 57 -0.52 -5.42 6.72
N PHE A 58 -0.61 -4.32 7.48
CA PHE A 58 0.50 -3.41 7.71
C PHE A 58 0.97 -3.58 9.16
N THR A 59 2.27 -3.79 9.35
CA THR A 59 2.89 -3.95 10.67
C THR A 59 4.10 -3.02 10.81
N SER A 60 4.66 -2.97 12.02
CA SER A 60 5.71 -2.00 12.38
C SER A 60 5.24 -0.57 12.11
N LEU A 61 4.13 -0.20 12.75
CA LEU A 61 3.49 1.10 12.62
C LEU A 61 4.20 2.13 13.50
N THR A 62 4.49 3.30 12.95
CA THR A 62 5.11 4.43 13.65
C THR A 62 4.28 5.69 13.45
N ALA A 63 4.05 6.44 14.52
CA ALA A 63 3.26 7.67 14.51
C ALA A 63 3.99 8.81 13.77
N THR A 64 5.26 9.02 14.09
CA THR A 64 6.12 10.04 13.50
C THR A 64 7.30 9.38 12.79
N PRO A 65 7.38 9.44 11.46
CA PRO A 65 8.54 8.92 10.75
C PRO A 65 9.67 9.92 10.94
N TYR A 66 10.83 9.47 11.40
CA TYR A 66 12.05 10.21 11.14
C TYR A 66 12.35 10.07 9.64
N ARG A 67 11.78 10.97 8.83
CA ARG A 67 12.10 11.08 7.40
C ARG A 67 13.23 12.08 7.29
N GLN A 68 14.46 11.58 7.16
CA GLN A 68 15.56 12.43 6.69
C GLN A 68 15.35 12.67 5.19
N GLU A 69 14.90 13.86 4.82
CA GLU A 69 14.81 14.23 3.41
C GLU A 69 16.22 14.28 2.82
N GLY A 70 16.38 13.76 1.61
CA GLY A 70 17.64 13.88 0.88
C GLY A 70 17.88 15.35 0.52
N LEU A 71 19.13 15.81 0.58
CA LEU A 71 19.52 17.18 0.22
C LEU A 71 19.07 17.58 -1.20
N PHE A 72 18.88 16.57 -2.08
CA PHE A 72 18.44 16.71 -3.47
C PHE A 72 17.05 16.13 -3.73
N ASP A 73 16.27 15.82 -2.68
CA ASP A 73 14.89 15.35 -2.82
C ASP A 73 14.01 16.54 -3.26
N SER A 74 14.16 16.86 -4.54
CA SER A 74 13.72 18.09 -5.16
C SER A 74 12.21 18.02 -5.35
N LYS A 75 11.46 18.56 -4.38
CA LYS A 75 10.03 18.91 -4.48
C LYS A 75 9.03 17.73 -4.59
N GLY A 76 9.49 16.47 -4.65
CA GLY A 76 8.64 15.29 -4.80
C GLY A 76 7.82 14.96 -3.55
N GLY A 77 8.50 14.67 -2.42
CA GLY A 77 7.86 14.21 -1.18
C GLY A 77 6.78 15.16 -0.64
N ARG A 78 7.10 16.45 -0.51
CA ARG A 78 6.16 17.48 0.01
C ARG A 78 4.90 17.66 -0.83
N CYS A 79 4.98 17.48 -2.15
CA CYS A 79 3.81 17.60 -3.04
C CYS A 79 2.84 16.44 -2.85
N TRP A 80 3.35 15.23 -2.61
CA TRP A 80 2.52 14.04 -2.36
C TRP A 80 1.83 14.10 -1.00
N ASP A 81 2.52 14.58 0.04
CA ASP A 81 1.93 14.70 1.38
C ASP A 81 0.70 15.64 1.38
N GLY A 82 0.81 16.80 0.73
CA GLY A 82 -0.33 17.72 0.56
C GLY A 82 -1.48 17.12 -0.25
N LEU A 83 -1.18 16.35 -1.30
CA LEU A 83 -2.19 15.66 -2.09
C LEU A 83 -2.94 14.60 -1.25
N TYR A 84 -2.21 13.75 -0.51
CA TYR A 84 -2.82 12.72 0.33
C TYR A 84 -3.68 13.32 1.43
N GLN A 85 -3.21 14.36 2.10
CA GLN A 85 -4.01 15.09 3.09
C GLN A 85 -5.29 15.69 2.48
N GLY A 86 -5.20 16.23 1.27
CA GLY A 86 -6.37 16.75 0.54
C GLY A 86 -7.39 15.65 0.19
N ILE A 87 -6.91 14.51 -0.32
CA ILE A 87 -7.75 13.34 -0.63
C ILE A 87 -8.43 12.83 0.65
N ASP A 88 -7.68 12.69 1.74
CA ASP A 88 -8.20 12.21 3.02
C ASP A 88 -9.23 13.17 3.61
N ARG A 89 -9.02 14.48 3.49
CA ARG A 89 -10.00 15.49 3.91
C ARG A 89 -11.32 15.35 3.16
N ILE A 90 -11.27 15.11 1.85
CA ILE A 90 -12.48 14.92 1.03
C ILE A 90 -13.16 13.60 1.40
N ARG A 91 -12.39 12.51 1.56
CA ARG A 91 -12.93 11.21 1.98
C ARG A 91 -13.54 11.24 3.38
N HIS A 92 -12.99 12.02 4.30
CA HIS A 92 -13.54 12.20 5.64
C HIS A 92 -14.88 12.94 5.59
N LYS A 93 -15.00 13.96 4.72
CA LYS A 93 -16.23 14.77 4.62
C LYS A 93 -17.35 14.10 3.84
N TYR A 94 -17.04 13.43 2.73
CA TYR A 94 -18.04 12.91 1.78
C TYR A 94 -18.05 11.37 1.68
N GLY A 95 -17.29 10.71 2.55
CA GLY A 95 -17.14 9.25 2.55
C GLY A 95 -16.06 8.73 1.61
N PHE A 96 -15.62 7.49 1.85
CA PHE A 96 -14.46 6.89 1.16
C PHE A 96 -14.60 6.83 -0.37
N ARG A 97 -15.83 6.68 -0.89
CA ARG A 97 -16.12 6.56 -2.32
C ARG A 97 -16.14 7.90 -3.07
N SER A 98 -15.98 9.03 -2.38
CA SER A 98 -16.00 10.37 -2.98
C SER A 98 -14.83 10.61 -3.94
N ILE A 99 -13.64 10.07 -3.63
CA ILE A 99 -12.46 10.12 -4.49
C ILE A 99 -11.78 8.75 -4.51
N LEU A 100 -11.74 8.16 -5.70
CA LEU A 100 -11.03 6.91 -5.98
C LEU A 100 -9.91 7.18 -6.97
N ARG A 101 -8.90 6.30 -6.96
CA ARG A 101 -7.84 6.33 -7.97
C ARG A 101 -8.48 6.09 -9.34
N ALA A 102 -8.25 7.00 -10.28
CA ALA A 102 -8.70 6.82 -11.66
C ALA A 102 -8.06 5.56 -12.26
N THR A 103 -8.88 4.75 -12.93
CA THR A 103 -8.41 3.61 -13.74
C THR A 103 -8.69 3.95 -15.20
N SER A 104 -7.69 3.75 -16.06
CA SER A 104 -7.93 3.74 -17.51
C SER A 104 -8.65 2.44 -17.82
N HIS A 105 -9.87 2.52 -18.35
CA HIS A 105 -10.56 1.34 -18.83
C HIS A 105 -9.91 0.97 -20.17
N ARG A 106 -9.13 -0.11 -20.17
CA ARG A 106 -8.71 -0.83 -21.38
C ARG A 106 -9.43 -2.16 -21.43
#